data_AF-A0A3N4IE46-F1
#
_entry.id   AF-A0A3N4IE46-F1
#
_cell.length_a   1.000
_cell.length_b   1.000
_cell.length_c   1.000
_cell.angle_alpha   90.00
_cell.angle_beta   90.00
_cell.angle_gamma   90.00
#
_symmetry.space_group_name_H-M   'P 1'
#
loop_
_entity.id
_entity.type
_entity.pdbx_description
1 polymer ?
#
loop_
_entity_poly.entity_id
_entity_poly.type
_entity_poly.pdbx_seq_one_letter_code
_entity_poly.pdbx_strand_id
1 'polypeptide(L)'
;MAYLPEKWYDSNGVRIVGPPWTADWWWEKQNSIPRGHFLIVIYAASDAGELTRYNGDKEINPLNITIGNIDAEVRLKPSRGCTKAIALFPTQLKHTSSEGEPDRLQQRIAAAEVVQHVVRDAFEELPALFHEGMKITCPDGEVRIGHPILAGWIADYMEYINLFSIPKNSCPACSVPTTELES
;
A
#
# COMPACT_ATOMS: atom_id res chain seq x y z
N MET A 1 -8.70 -15.80 -8.51
CA MET A 1 -7.74 -15.42 -7.44
C MET A 1 -6.57 -16.38 -7.56
N ALA A 2 -5.34 -15.87 -7.57
CA ALA A 2 -4.14 -16.70 -7.57
C ALA A 2 -3.75 -17.02 -6.12
N TYR A 3 -3.41 -18.28 -5.83
CA TYR A 3 -3.00 -18.71 -4.49
C TYR A 3 -1.51 -19.04 -4.44
N LEU A 4 -1.01 -19.73 -5.46
CA LEU A 4 0.39 -20.13 -5.54
C LEU A 4 1.11 -19.34 -6.63
N PRO A 5 2.41 -19.10 -6.46
CA PRO A 5 3.20 -18.47 -7.49
C PRO A 5 3.44 -19.43 -8.66
N GLU A 6 3.65 -18.86 -9.84
CA GLU A 6 3.91 -19.61 -11.07
C GLU A 6 5.02 -18.93 -11.87
N LYS A 7 5.62 -19.66 -12.82
CA LYS A 7 6.61 -19.08 -13.73
C LYS A 7 6.07 -19.12 -15.15
N TRP A 8 6.08 -17.95 -15.79
CA TRP A 8 5.65 -17.80 -17.17
C TRP A 8 6.87 -17.67 -18.08
N TYR A 9 6.76 -18.31 -19.24
CA TYR A 9 7.76 -18.30 -20.28
C TYR A 9 7.09 -18.04 -21.62
N ASP A 10 7.74 -17.29 -22.50
CA ASP A 10 7.30 -17.13 -23.89
C ASP A 10 7.56 -18.42 -24.71
N SER A 11 7.19 -18.41 -25.99
CA SER A 11 7.44 -19.54 -26.90
C SER A 11 8.92 -19.85 -27.11
N ASN A 12 9.82 -18.91 -26.79
CA ASN A 12 11.26 -19.03 -26.93
C ASN A 12 11.94 -19.44 -25.61
N GLY A 13 11.17 -19.65 -24.52
CA GLY A 13 11.69 -19.98 -23.19
C GLY A 13 12.21 -18.77 -22.40
N VAL A 14 11.92 -17.54 -22.83
CA VAL A 14 12.28 -16.31 -22.11
C VAL A 14 11.30 -16.07 -20.98
N ARG A 15 11.83 -15.71 -19.81
CA ARG A 15 11.06 -15.40 -18.61
C ARG A 15 10.14 -14.19 -18.83
N ILE A 16 8.85 -14.37 -18.59
CA ILE A 16 7.86 -13.28 -18.55
C ILE A 16 7.46 -13.01 -17.09
N VAL A 17 7.45 -11.75 -16.69
CA VAL A 17 6.84 -11.28 -15.43
C VAL A 17 5.63 -10.43 -15.79
N GLY A 18 4.46 -10.86 -15.33
CA GLY A 18 3.19 -10.17 -15.52
C GLY A 18 2.55 -9.86 -14.16
N PRO A 19 1.44 -10.52 -13.79
CA PRO A 19 0.84 -10.37 -12.47
C PRO A 19 1.81 -10.73 -11.33
N PRO A 20 1.56 -10.25 -10.11
CA PRO A 20 2.53 -10.35 -9.02
C PRO A 20 2.87 -11.79 -8.61
N TRP A 21 1.95 -12.74 -8.75
CA TRP A 21 2.20 -14.17 -8.46
C TRP A 21 3.14 -14.83 -9.49
N THR A 22 3.48 -14.12 -10.57
CA THR A 22 4.51 -14.54 -11.51
C THR A 22 5.89 -13.97 -11.18
N ALA A 23 6.04 -13.12 -10.15
CA ALA A 23 7.33 -12.51 -9.80
C ALA A 23 8.16 -13.42 -8.88
N ASP A 24 9.48 -13.29 -8.95
CA ASP A 24 10.40 -14.09 -8.13
C ASP A 24 10.26 -13.74 -6.63
N TRP A 25 9.95 -12.50 -6.29
CA TRP A 25 9.64 -12.08 -4.92
C TRP A 25 8.49 -12.89 -4.28
N TRP A 26 7.43 -13.19 -5.05
CA TRP A 26 6.32 -14.00 -4.52
C TRP A 26 6.78 -15.43 -4.23
N TRP A 27 7.61 -16.00 -5.10
CA TRP A 27 8.23 -17.31 -4.87
C TRP A 27 9.05 -17.34 -3.59
N GLU A 28 9.91 -16.35 -3.39
CA GLU A 28 10.76 -16.23 -2.20
C GLU A 28 9.92 -16.15 -0.92
N LYS A 29 8.90 -15.29 -0.91
CA LYS A 29 8.01 -15.15 0.25
C LYS A 29 7.14 -16.38 0.47
N GLN A 30 6.67 -17.04 -0.59
CA GLN A 30 5.86 -18.24 -0.48
C GLN A 30 6.67 -19.41 0.11
N ASN A 31 7.97 -19.46 -0.15
CA ASN A 31 8.87 -20.45 0.45
C ASN A 31 9.16 -20.19 1.94
N SER A 32 8.87 -18.98 2.44
CA SER A 32 9.04 -18.64 3.86
C SER A 32 7.83 -19.00 4.73
N ILE A 33 6.73 -19.44 4.13
CA ILE A 33 5.50 -19.84 4.84
C ILE A 33 5.26 -21.36 4.79
N PRO A 34 4.44 -21.93 5.70
CA PRO A 34 4.19 -23.37 5.75
C PRO A 34 3.62 -23.96 4.47
N ARG A 35 3.99 -25.21 4.18
CA ARG A 35 3.48 -25.93 3.00
C ARG A 35 1.97 -26.10 3.07
N GLY A 36 1.29 -25.82 1.95
CA GLY A 36 -0.18 -25.89 1.83
C GLY A 36 -0.89 -24.59 2.21
N HIS A 37 -0.16 -23.60 2.72
CA HIS A 37 -0.67 -22.25 2.95
C HIS A 37 -0.36 -21.36 1.74
N PHE A 38 -0.96 -20.18 1.67
CA PHE A 38 -0.74 -19.24 0.57
C PHE A 38 -0.49 -17.80 1.05
N LEU A 39 0.18 -16.99 0.24
CA LEU A 39 0.35 -15.57 0.54
C LEU A 39 -0.88 -14.76 0.16
N ILE A 40 -1.26 -13.81 1.01
CA ILE A 40 -2.22 -12.76 0.69
C ILE A 40 -1.43 -11.47 0.50
N VAL A 41 -1.23 -11.07 -0.75
CA VAL A 41 -0.47 -9.86 -1.06
C VAL A 41 -1.38 -8.66 -0.90
N ILE A 42 -1.00 -7.72 -0.04
CA ILE A 42 -1.74 -6.49 0.22
C ILE A 42 -0.97 -5.33 -0.42
N TYR A 43 -1.69 -4.53 -1.21
CA TYR A 43 -1.23 -3.22 -1.67
C TYR A 43 -2.02 -2.15 -0.95
N ALA A 44 -1.33 -1.21 -0.32
CA ALA A 44 -1.94 0.00 0.19
C ALA A 44 -2.02 1.06 -0.91
N ALA A 45 -2.96 1.97 -0.79
CA ALA A 45 -3.09 3.15 -1.63
C ALA A 45 -3.72 4.25 -0.81
N SER A 46 -3.37 5.50 -1.08
CA SER A 46 -4.13 6.64 -0.63
C SER A 46 -4.46 7.51 -1.83
N ASP A 47 -5.55 8.23 -1.75
CA ASP A 47 -5.89 9.24 -2.76
C ASP A 47 -6.87 10.20 -2.12
N ALA A 48 -6.53 11.49 -2.09
CA ALA A 48 -7.39 12.50 -1.49
C ALA A 48 -8.58 12.75 -2.43
N GLY A 49 -9.77 12.35 -1.99
CA GLY A 49 -11.03 12.57 -2.68
C GLY A 49 -11.74 13.83 -2.18
N GLU A 50 -12.24 14.64 -3.11
CA GLU A 50 -13.11 15.77 -2.79
C GLU A 50 -14.55 15.27 -2.54
N LEU A 51 -15.12 15.53 -1.35
CA LEU A 51 -16.49 15.09 -1.02
C LEU A 51 -17.56 16.04 -1.56
N THR A 52 -17.44 17.34 -1.29
CA THR A 52 -18.45 18.35 -1.67
C THR A 52 -17.86 19.76 -1.74
N ARG A 53 -18.19 20.53 -2.79
CA ARG A 53 -17.85 21.97 -2.95
C ARG A 53 -18.87 22.96 -2.38
N TYR A 54 -20.02 22.47 -1.91
CA TYR A 54 -21.19 23.32 -1.68
C TYR A 54 -21.21 24.03 -0.32
N ASN A 55 -20.50 23.54 0.70
CA ASN A 55 -20.44 24.15 2.05
C ASN A 55 -19.17 23.74 2.80
N GLY A 56 -18.09 24.49 2.57
CA GLY A 56 -16.76 24.22 3.10
C GLY A 56 -16.07 23.10 2.32
N ASP A 57 -14.85 23.37 1.86
CA ASP A 57 -14.02 22.37 1.17
C ASP A 57 -13.76 21.20 2.13
N LYS A 58 -14.50 20.11 1.91
CA LYS A 58 -14.38 18.88 2.68
C LYS A 58 -13.72 17.84 1.79
N GLU A 59 -12.48 17.54 2.13
CA GLU A 59 -11.70 16.46 1.53
C GLU A 59 -11.74 15.25 2.46
N ILE A 60 -11.72 14.06 1.87
CA ILE A 60 -11.49 12.80 2.55
C ILE A 60 -10.25 12.14 1.95
N ASN A 61 -9.35 11.63 2.79
CA ASN A 61 -8.16 10.95 2.34
C ASN A 61 -8.15 9.53 2.93
N PRO A 62 -8.83 8.56 2.28
CA PRO A 62 -8.86 7.19 2.74
C PRO A 62 -7.51 6.49 2.54
N LEU A 63 -7.08 5.75 3.56
CA LEU A 63 -6.13 4.67 3.41
C LEU A 63 -6.87 3.45 2.88
N ASN A 64 -6.63 3.13 1.62
CA ASN A 64 -7.21 2.00 0.91
C ASN A 64 -6.25 0.81 0.88
N ILE A 65 -6.82 -0.40 0.79
CA ILE A 65 -6.08 -1.62 0.45
C ILE A 65 -6.74 -2.37 -0.71
N THR A 66 -5.91 -3.10 -1.45
CA THR A 66 -6.36 -4.09 -2.43
C THR A 66 -5.49 -5.35 -2.39
N ILE A 67 -6.03 -6.48 -2.84
CA ILE A 67 -5.37 -7.77 -2.77
C ILE A 67 -4.69 -8.12 -4.11
N GLY A 68 -3.37 -8.28 -4.11
CA GLY A 68 -2.56 -8.64 -5.28
C GLY A 68 -2.82 -10.03 -5.85
N ASN A 69 -3.50 -10.90 -5.12
CA ASN A 69 -4.00 -12.19 -5.60
C ASN A 69 -5.14 -12.05 -6.63
N ILE A 70 -5.69 -10.85 -6.78
CA ILE A 70 -6.71 -10.53 -7.77
C ILE A 70 -6.02 -9.89 -8.98
N ASP A 71 -6.40 -10.36 -10.17
CA ASP A 71 -5.90 -9.84 -11.42
C ASP A 71 -6.07 -8.32 -11.51
N ALA A 72 -5.06 -7.64 -12.06
CA ALA A 72 -5.03 -6.19 -12.14
C ALA A 72 -6.24 -5.64 -12.92
N GLU A 73 -6.66 -6.31 -14.00
CA GLU A 73 -7.81 -5.89 -14.80
C GLU A 73 -9.12 -5.96 -14.02
N VAL A 74 -9.22 -6.91 -13.07
CA VAL A 74 -10.37 -7.03 -12.17
C VAL A 74 -10.30 -5.96 -11.08
N ARG A 75 -9.12 -5.70 -10.51
CA ARG A 75 -8.91 -4.65 -9.50
C ARG A 75 -9.27 -3.26 -9.99
N LEU A 76 -9.00 -2.98 -11.27
CA LEU A 76 -9.28 -1.69 -11.91
C LEU A 76 -10.77 -1.45 -12.20
N LYS A 77 -11.64 -2.46 -12.05
CA LYS A 77 -13.09 -2.31 -12.30
C LYS A 77 -13.81 -1.85 -11.04
N PRO A 78 -14.34 -0.61 -10.97
CA PRO A 78 -14.98 -0.08 -9.75
C PRO A 78 -16.16 -0.94 -9.28
N SER A 79 -16.91 -1.54 -10.21
CA SER A 79 -18.05 -2.42 -9.93
C SER A 79 -17.68 -3.72 -9.21
N ARG A 80 -16.40 -4.09 -9.19
CA ARG A 80 -15.91 -5.30 -8.51
C ARG A 80 -15.56 -5.07 -7.05
N GLY A 81 -15.42 -3.81 -6.62
CA GLY A 81 -15.20 -3.47 -5.22
C GLY A 81 -13.94 -4.09 -4.60
N CYS A 82 -12.88 -4.29 -5.41
CA CYS A 82 -11.63 -4.93 -4.99
C CYS A 82 -10.70 -4.05 -4.14
N THR A 83 -11.06 -2.78 -3.97
CA THR A 83 -10.36 -1.81 -3.12
C THR A 83 -11.27 -1.41 -1.98
N LYS A 84 -10.74 -1.39 -0.75
CA LYS A 84 -11.48 -1.05 0.47
C LYS A 84 -10.70 -0.05 1.31
N ALA A 85 -11.39 0.98 1.81
CA ALA A 85 -10.85 1.89 2.81
C ALA A 85 -10.79 1.18 4.17
N ILE A 86 -9.64 1.25 4.84
CA ILE A 86 -9.42 0.67 6.18
C ILE A 86 -9.19 1.73 7.25
N ALA A 87 -8.74 2.92 6.86
CA ALA A 87 -8.59 4.07 7.75
C ALA A 87 -8.79 5.37 6.97
N LEU A 88 -8.85 6.49 7.69
CA LEU A 88 -8.89 7.83 7.13
C LEU A 88 -7.67 8.61 7.64
N PHE A 89 -6.92 9.18 6.70
CA PHE A 89 -5.92 10.17 7.04
C PHE A 89 -6.57 11.51 7.41
N PRO A 90 -5.94 12.28 8.30
CA PRO A 90 -6.41 13.62 8.62
C PRO A 90 -6.28 14.52 7.38
N THR A 91 -7.41 15.05 6.88
CA THR A 91 -7.43 15.88 5.66
C THR A 91 -7.17 17.36 5.90
N GLN A 92 -7.35 17.83 7.13
CA GLN A 92 -6.93 19.15 7.55
C GLN A 92 -6.59 19.08 9.03
N LEU A 93 -5.30 19.01 9.36
CA LEU A 93 -4.87 19.41 10.69
C LEU A 93 -5.01 20.93 10.74
N LYS A 94 -6.23 21.38 11.03
CA LYS A 94 -6.58 22.80 11.16
C LYS A 94 -5.82 23.37 12.35
N HIS A 95 -4.60 23.81 12.12
CA HIS A 95 -3.90 24.70 13.02
C HIS A 95 -3.83 26.06 12.36
N THR A 96 -4.87 26.82 12.71
CA THR A 96 -4.99 28.26 12.86
C THR A 96 -3.93 29.11 12.20
N SER A 97 -4.42 29.99 11.32
CA SER A 97 -3.92 31.32 11.05
C SER A 97 -2.95 31.84 12.13
N SER A 98 -1.78 32.29 11.68
CA SER A 98 -0.76 33.09 12.39
C SER A 98 0.43 32.31 12.96
N GLU A 99 1.62 32.85 12.70
CA GLU A 99 2.91 32.66 13.38
C GLU A 99 4.03 31.97 12.57
N GLY A 100 5.28 32.36 12.85
CA GLY A 100 6.42 32.37 11.91
C GLY A 100 6.97 31.00 11.46
N GLU A 101 8.01 31.03 10.60
CA GLU A 101 8.64 29.84 10.00
C GLU A 101 8.97 28.65 10.96
N PRO A 102 9.50 28.85 12.18
CA PRO A 102 9.79 27.71 13.08
C PRO A 102 8.53 26.96 13.56
N ASP A 103 7.39 27.64 13.68
CA ASP A 103 6.12 27.03 14.11
C ASP A 103 5.53 26.14 13.01
N ARG A 104 5.65 26.56 11.74
CA ARG A 104 5.22 25.79 10.56
C ARG A 104 5.96 24.46 10.39
N LEU A 105 7.26 24.43 10.71
CA LEU A 105 8.05 23.20 10.61
C LEU A 105 7.59 22.17 11.66
N GLN A 106 7.39 22.61 12.91
CA GLN A 106 6.90 21.75 13.99
C GLN A 106 5.50 21.20 13.67
N GLN A 107 4.63 22.04 13.11
CA GLN A 107 3.29 21.62 12.69
C GLN A 107 3.33 20.54 11.60
N ARG A 108 4.22 20.66 10.62
CA ARG A 108 4.42 19.64 9.58
C ARG A 108 4.91 18.31 10.14
N ILE A 109 5.83 18.36 11.10
CA ILE A 109 6.34 17.16 11.78
C ILE A 109 5.20 16.48 12.54
N ALA A 110 4.43 17.22 13.34
CA ALA A 110 3.29 16.67 14.07
C ALA A 110 2.25 16.04 13.11
N ALA A 111 2.00 16.68 11.96
CA ALA A 111 1.10 16.14 10.94
C ALA A 111 1.59 14.81 10.37
N ALA A 112 2.87 14.74 10.03
CA ALA A 112 3.51 13.52 9.57
C ALA A 112 3.43 12.40 10.63
N GLU A 113 3.70 12.71 11.90
CA GLU A 113 3.63 11.76 13.00
C GLU A 113 2.25 11.15 13.19
N VAL A 114 1.18 11.94 13.00
CA VAL A 114 -0.20 11.46 13.05
C VAL A 114 -0.48 10.51 11.88
N VAL A 115 -0.06 10.86 10.67
CA VAL A 115 -0.22 9.98 9.49
C VAL A 115 0.51 8.66 9.71
N GLN A 116 1.76 8.71 10.21
CA GLN A 116 2.54 7.51 10.52
C GLN A 116 1.91 6.66 11.64
N HIS A 117 1.31 7.28 12.64
CA HIS A 117 0.50 6.59 13.65
C HIS A 117 -0.66 5.84 13.02
N VAL A 118 -1.44 6.50 12.13
CA VAL A 118 -2.56 5.85 11.44
C VAL A 118 -2.10 4.66 10.61
N VAL A 119 -0.98 4.78 9.87
CA VAL A 119 -0.43 3.65 9.09
C VAL A 119 -0.02 2.50 10.00
N ARG A 120 0.68 2.80 11.10
CA ARG A 120 1.14 1.78 12.05
C ARG A 120 -0.05 1.03 12.66
N ASP A 121 -1.05 1.76 13.15
CA ASP A 121 -2.22 1.16 13.80
C ASP A 121 -3.06 0.36 12.79
N ALA A 122 -3.18 0.84 11.54
CA ALA A 122 -3.90 0.13 10.48
C ALA A 122 -3.26 -1.21 10.07
N PHE A 123 -1.95 -1.36 10.27
CA PHE A 123 -1.19 -2.55 9.87
C PHE A 123 -0.54 -3.30 11.04
N GLU A 124 -0.90 -2.96 12.28
CA GLU A 124 -0.28 -3.50 13.50
C GLU A 124 -0.33 -5.02 13.57
N GLU A 125 -1.44 -5.62 13.13
CA GLU A 125 -1.66 -7.07 13.20
C GLU A 125 -0.94 -7.85 12.06
N LEU A 126 -0.52 -7.17 10.98
CA LEU A 126 0.03 -7.87 9.80
C LEU A 126 1.24 -8.75 10.10
N PRO A 127 2.24 -8.34 10.90
CA PRO A 127 3.38 -9.20 11.22
C PRO A 127 2.96 -10.48 11.94
N ALA A 128 2.04 -10.39 12.91
CA ALA A 128 1.53 -11.56 13.64
C ALA A 128 0.75 -12.48 12.68
N LEU A 129 -0.17 -11.92 11.89
CA LEU A 129 -0.94 -12.66 10.89
C LEU A 129 -0.06 -13.30 9.81
N PHE A 130 1.05 -12.67 9.43
CA PHE A 130 2.02 -13.25 8.50
C PHE A 130 2.70 -14.50 9.09
N HIS A 131 2.96 -14.54 10.40
CA HIS A 131 3.58 -15.71 11.03
C HIS A 131 2.57 -16.81 11.35
N GLU A 132 1.42 -16.45 11.92
CA GLU A 132 0.40 -17.39 12.38
C GLU A 132 -0.47 -17.91 11.22
N GLY A 133 -0.69 -17.06 10.22
CA GLY A 133 -1.67 -17.30 9.16
C GLY A 133 -3.11 -17.08 9.65
N MET A 134 -4.01 -16.89 8.71
CA MET A 134 -5.44 -16.71 8.96
C MET A 134 -6.28 -17.62 8.08
N LYS A 135 -7.38 -18.15 8.63
CA LYS A 135 -8.34 -18.94 7.86
C LYS A 135 -9.18 -18.01 6.98
N ILE A 136 -9.25 -18.33 5.69
CA ILE A 136 -10.03 -17.58 4.70
C ILE A 136 -10.91 -18.55 3.94
N THR A 137 -12.18 -18.16 3.77
CA THR A 137 -13.08 -18.80 2.81
C THR A 137 -12.81 -18.19 1.44
N CYS A 138 -12.31 -19.01 0.53
CA CYS A 138 -11.94 -18.58 -0.81
C CYS A 138 -13.15 -18.57 -1.77
N PRO A 139 -13.08 -17.87 -2.92
CA PRO A 139 -14.18 -17.81 -3.89
C PRO A 139 -14.64 -19.15 -4.48
N ASP A 140 -13.81 -20.20 -4.37
CA ASP A 140 -14.15 -21.56 -4.77
C ASP A 140 -14.86 -22.37 -3.67
N GLY A 141 -15.14 -21.75 -2.51
CA GLY A 141 -15.84 -22.36 -1.38
C GLY A 141 -14.92 -23.09 -0.39
N GLU A 142 -13.64 -23.25 -0.73
CA GLU A 142 -12.67 -23.94 0.12
C GLU A 142 -12.12 -23.03 1.22
N VAL A 143 -11.87 -23.59 2.39
CA VAL A 143 -11.23 -22.89 3.50
C VAL A 143 -9.73 -23.16 3.46
N ARG A 144 -8.93 -22.09 3.34
CA ARG A 144 -7.47 -22.15 3.28
C ARG A 144 -6.83 -21.28 4.34
N ILE A 145 -5.57 -21.54 4.66
CA ILE A 145 -4.78 -20.67 5.54
C ILE A 145 -3.94 -19.76 4.66
N GLY A 146 -4.16 -18.45 4.79
CA GLY A 146 -3.44 -17.41 4.07
C GLY A 146 -2.59 -16.56 5.01
N HIS A 147 -1.45 -16.07 4.53
CA HIS A 147 -0.52 -15.23 5.28
C HIS A 147 -0.46 -13.84 4.64
N PRO A 148 -1.06 -12.81 5.25
CA PRO A 148 -1.08 -11.47 4.69
C PRO A 148 0.27 -10.76 4.82
N ILE A 149 0.65 -10.04 3.78
CA ILE A 149 1.87 -9.23 3.74
C ILE A 149 1.61 -7.93 2.98
N LEU A 150 2.01 -6.81 3.58
CA LEU A 150 2.06 -5.53 2.86
C LEU A 150 3.24 -5.56 1.89
N ALA A 151 2.95 -5.59 0.59
CA ALA A 151 3.96 -5.72 -0.46
C ALA A 151 4.37 -4.39 -1.09
N GLY A 152 3.55 -3.36 -0.96
CA GLY A 152 3.86 -2.05 -1.49
C GLY A 152 2.70 -1.07 -1.36
N TRP A 153 3.00 0.17 -1.77
CA TRP A 153 2.03 1.25 -1.86
C TRP A 153 1.80 1.59 -3.34
N ILE A 154 0.58 1.95 -3.69
CA ILE A 154 0.22 2.48 -5.00
C ILE A 154 0.05 3.98 -4.81
N ALA A 155 1.09 4.73 -5.16
CA ALA A 155 1.17 6.18 -5.01
C ALA A 155 2.02 6.77 -6.11
N ASP A 156 1.79 8.04 -6.43
CA ASP A 156 2.72 8.82 -7.23
C ASP A 156 3.91 9.34 -6.40
N TYR A 157 4.88 9.96 -7.06
CA TYR A 157 6.09 10.46 -6.41
C TYR A 157 5.79 11.50 -5.30
N MET A 158 4.87 12.41 -5.56
CA MET A 158 4.56 13.49 -4.62
C MET A 158 3.82 12.96 -3.40
N GLU A 159 2.98 11.96 -3.61
CA GLU A 159 2.31 11.25 -2.54
C GLU A 159 3.30 10.44 -1.70
N TYR A 160 4.27 9.75 -2.31
CA TYR A 160 5.34 9.06 -1.58
C TYR A 160 6.15 10.01 -0.69
N ILE A 161 6.49 11.19 -1.21
CA ILE A 161 7.16 12.24 -0.44
C ILE A 161 6.35 12.59 0.81
N ASN A 162 5.05 12.84 0.64
CA ASN A 162 4.19 13.26 1.74
C ASN A 162 3.97 12.13 2.76
N LEU A 163 3.68 10.93 2.27
CA LEU A 163 3.37 9.77 3.10
C LEU A 163 4.56 9.42 3.99
N PHE A 164 5.76 9.31 3.41
CA PHE A 164 6.96 8.89 4.13
C PHE A 164 7.79 10.05 4.68
N SER A 165 7.31 11.30 4.55
CA SER A 165 8.01 12.51 5.03
C SER A 165 9.44 12.62 4.47
N ILE A 166 9.59 12.29 3.19
CA ILE A 166 10.86 12.24 2.49
C ILE A 166 11.18 13.63 1.91
N PRO A 167 12.44 14.10 1.89
CA PRO A 167 12.79 15.37 1.27
C PRO A 167 12.40 15.43 -0.21
N LYS A 168 11.93 16.59 -0.68
CA LYS A 168 11.68 16.81 -2.11
C LYS A 168 12.96 16.57 -2.92
N ASN A 169 12.80 16.09 -4.15
CA ASN A 169 13.89 15.71 -5.05
C ASN A 169 14.80 14.60 -4.53
N SER A 170 14.33 13.77 -3.59
CA SER A 170 15.03 12.55 -3.21
C SER A 170 14.31 11.30 -3.70
N CYS A 171 15.01 10.17 -3.75
CA CYS A 171 14.44 8.90 -4.18
C CYS A 171 13.65 8.26 -3.03
N PRO A 172 12.38 7.86 -3.23
CA PRO A 172 11.59 7.21 -2.18
C PRO A 172 12.02 5.77 -1.90
N ALA A 173 12.87 5.20 -2.76
CA ALA A 173 13.32 3.81 -2.69
C ALA A 173 14.76 3.64 -2.20
N CYS A 174 15.61 4.67 -2.28
CA CYS A 174 17.02 4.57 -1.90
C CYS A 174 17.49 5.75 -1.07
N SER A 175 18.57 5.55 -0.33
CA SER A 175 19.17 6.56 0.55
C SER A 175 20.21 7.44 -0.17
N VAL A 176 20.14 7.54 -1.50
CA VAL A 176 21.09 8.34 -2.29
C VAL A 176 20.90 9.82 -1.96
N PRO A 177 21.97 10.58 -1.67
CA PRO A 177 21.88 12.00 -1.41
C PRO A 177 21.29 12.76 -2.60
N THR A 178 20.50 13.80 -2.34
CA THR A 178 19.88 14.63 -3.39
C THR A 178 20.88 15.21 -4.39
N THR A 179 22.11 15.46 -3.94
CA THR A 179 23.21 15.98 -4.77
C THR A 179 23.70 15.02 -5.85
N GLU A 180 23.35 13.73 -5.75
CA GLU A 180 23.79 12.67 -6.67
C GLU A 180 22.68 12.18 -7.61
N LEU A 181 21.49 12.80 -7.57
CA LEU A 181 20.33 12.40 -8.40
C LEU A 181 20.28 13.12 -9.76
N GLU A 182 21.14 14.11 -10.01
CA GLU A 182 21.16 14.92 -11.25
C GLU A 182 22.19 14.47 -12.30
N SER A 183 22.66 13.21 -12.28
CA SER A 183 23.57 12.66 -13.29
C SER A 183 22.85 11.99 -14.47
#